data_AF-A0A9P6TIG3-F1
#
_entry.id   AF-A0A9P6TIG3-F1
#
_cell.length_a   1.000
_cell.length_b   1.000
_cell.length_c   1.000
_cell.angle_alpha   90.00
_cell.angle_beta   90.00
_cell.angle_gamma   90.00
#
_symmetry.space_group_name_H-M   'P 1'
#
loop_
_entity.id
_entity.type
_entity.pdbx_description
1 polymer ?
#
loop_
_entity_poly.entity_id
_entity_poly.type
_entity_poly.pdbx_seq_one_letter_code
_entity_poly.pdbx_strand_id
1 'polypeptide(L)' 'MVDDGLTQFWANEHKGRTPMLDNEHTLFIFEKTRAEPTMTVQDMTDLLCTEFEGLSISTTAVSNHMKN' A
#
# COMPACT_ATOMS: atom_id res chain seq x y z
N MET A 1 -2.74 -35.63 -22.91
CA MET A 1 -1.93 -34.40 -22.80
C MET A 1 -2.68 -33.49 -21.86
N VAL A 2 -2.03 -33.14 -20.76
CA VAL A 2 -2.60 -32.34 -19.67
C VAL A 2 -2.85 -30.90 -20.12
N ASP A 3 -3.99 -30.37 -19.67
CA ASP A 3 -4.31 -28.97 -19.34
C ASP A 3 -3.26 -27.91 -19.68
N ASP A 4 -3.65 -26.88 -20.45
CA ASP A 4 -3.47 -25.48 -20.07
C ASP A 4 -4.23 -24.58 -21.06
N GLY A 5 -5.42 -24.10 -20.66
CA GLY A 5 -6.26 -23.22 -21.49
C GLY A 5 -6.93 -22.11 -20.68
N LEU A 6 -6.38 -21.80 -19.50
CA LEU A 6 -6.96 -20.88 -18.52
C LEU A 6 -6.07 -19.64 -18.31
N THR A 7 -5.37 -19.18 -19.34
CA THR A 7 -4.54 -17.96 -19.29
C THR A 7 -5.21 -16.77 -19.98
N GLN A 8 -6.51 -16.53 -19.74
CA GLN A 8 -7.23 -15.36 -20.25
C GLN A 8 -7.95 -14.51 -19.18
N PHE A 9 -7.53 -14.65 -17.93
CA PHE A 9 -7.87 -13.69 -16.87
C PHE A 9 -6.54 -13.07 -16.43
N TRP A 10 -6.51 -11.75 -16.22
CA TRP A 10 -5.34 -10.94 -15.78
C TRP A 10 -4.57 -10.15 -16.85
N ALA A 11 -5.14 -9.85 -18.02
CA ALA A 11 -4.57 -8.85 -18.93
C ALA A 11 -5.21 -7.45 -18.82
N ASN A 12 -6.11 -7.22 -17.85
CA ASN A 12 -6.95 -6.00 -17.85
C ASN A 12 -7.13 -5.32 -16.48
N GLU A 13 -6.09 -5.29 -15.62
CA GLU A 13 -6.20 -4.65 -14.28
C GLU A 13 -5.14 -3.59 -13.96
N HIS A 14 -4.38 -3.09 -14.95
CA HIS A 14 -3.28 -2.15 -14.69
C HIS A 14 -3.36 -0.85 -15.50
N LYS A 15 -4.57 -0.36 -15.77
CA LYS A 15 -4.78 0.96 -16.39
C LYS A 15 -5.62 1.87 -15.49
N GLY A 16 -5.04 2.24 -14.36
CA GLY A 16 -5.70 3.12 -13.38
C GLY A 16 -5.34 2.89 -11.91
N ARG A 17 -4.36 2.04 -11.59
CA ARG A 17 -3.86 1.91 -10.21
C ARG A 17 -3.17 3.21 -9.82
N THR A 18 -3.92 4.09 -9.15
CA THR A 18 -3.40 4.91 -8.06
C THR A 18 -2.41 4.07 -7.26
N PRO A 19 -1.28 4.62 -6.77
CA PRO A 19 -0.35 3.87 -5.92
C PRO A 19 -1.15 3.35 -4.72
N MET A 20 -1.56 2.09 -4.82
CA MET A 20 -2.46 1.45 -3.90
C MET A 20 -1.56 0.83 -2.85
N LEU A 21 -1.72 1.28 -1.61
CA LEU A 21 -1.13 0.61 -0.47
C LEU A 21 -1.53 -0.87 -0.54
N ASP A 22 -0.54 -1.73 -0.77
CA ASP A 22 -0.72 -3.17 -0.59
C ASP A 22 -1.03 -3.49 0.89
N ASN A 23 -1.48 -4.71 1.15
CA ASN A 23 -1.84 -5.18 2.48
C ASN A 23 -0.64 -5.08 3.44
N GLU A 24 0.57 -5.33 2.95
CA GLU A 24 1.81 -5.21 3.74
C GLU A 24 2.00 -3.78 4.28
N HIS A 25 1.85 -2.77 3.42
CA HIS A 25 1.98 -1.37 3.83
C HIS A 25 0.87 -0.95 4.80
N THR A 26 -0.35 -1.46 4.60
CA THR A 26 -1.48 -1.18 5.50
C THR A 26 -1.22 -1.75 6.88
N LEU A 27 -0.73 -2.99 6.97
CA LEU A 27 -0.34 -3.62 8.24
C LEU A 27 0.76 -2.81 8.93
N PHE A 28 1.77 -2.38 8.17
CA PHE A 28 2.85 -1.54 8.69
C PHE A 28 2.33 -0.23 9.30
N ILE A 29 1.40 0.46 8.61
CA ILE A 29 0.74 1.67 9.13
C ILE A 29 0.02 1.37 10.45
N PHE A 30 -0.74 0.27 10.53
CA PHE A 30 -1.46 -0.10 11.75
C PHE A 30 -0.52 -0.44 12.91
N GLU A 31 0.52 -1.22 12.68
CA GLU A 31 1.50 -1.58 13.70
C GLU A 31 2.21 -0.36 14.24
N LYS A 32 2.64 0.54 13.35
CA LYS A 32 3.33 1.77 13.71
C LYS A 32 2.42 2.77 14.40
N THR A 33 1.18 2.95 13.94
CA THR A 33 0.19 3.83 14.59
C THR A 33 -0.23 3.29 15.96
N ARG A 34 -0.27 1.95 16.13
CA ARG A 34 -0.56 1.32 17.42
C ARG A 34 0.58 1.49 18.42
N ALA A 35 1.84 1.38 17.96
CA ALA A 35 3.01 1.59 18.79
C ALA A 35 3.21 3.07 19.15
N GLU A 36 2.98 3.96 18.18
CA GLU A 36 3.19 5.41 18.29
C GLU A 36 1.96 6.17 17.78
N PRO A 37 0.91 6.31 18.61
CA PRO A 37 -0.34 6.95 18.20
C PRO A 37 -0.22 8.47 17.97
N THR A 38 0.89 9.06 18.39
CA THR A 38 1.23 10.47 18.16
C THR A 38 1.97 10.69 16.84
N MET A 39 2.30 9.63 16.10
CA MET A 39 3.00 9.74 14.83
C MET A 39 2.15 10.51 13.82
N THR A 40 2.77 11.47 13.14
CA THR A 40 2.05 12.28 12.15
C THR A 40 1.93 11.52 10.83
N VAL A 41 0.95 11.90 10.03
CA VAL A 41 0.78 11.39 8.66
C VAL A 41 2.04 11.65 7.82
N GLN A 42 2.72 12.78 8.05
CA GLN A 42 3.94 13.15 7.34
C GLN A 42 5.08 12.19 7.69
N ASP A 43 5.31 11.95 8.99
CA ASP A 43 6.32 11.00 9.47
C ASP A 43 6.04 9.58 9.00
N MET A 44 4.78 9.14 9.04
CA MET A 44 4.38 7.82 8.53
C MET A 44 4.65 7.69 7.03
N THR A 45 4.40 8.75 6.26
CA THR A 45 4.67 8.77 4.81
C THR A 45 6.16 8.67 4.52
N ASP A 46 6.99 9.41 5.26
CA ASP A 46 8.45 9.38 5.13
C ASP A 46 9.01 8.00 5.51
N LEU A 47 8.50 7.42 6.59
CA LEU A 47 8.85 6.07 7.05
C LEU A 47 8.48 5.00 6.02
N LEU A 48 7.29 5.09 5.43
CA LEU A 48 6.85 4.18 4.36
C LEU A 48 7.73 4.30 3.11
N CYS A 49 8.06 5.51 2.68
CA CYS A 49 8.96 5.72 1.55
C CYS A 49 10.39 5.25 1.84
N THR A 50 10.82 5.27 3.10
CA THR A 50 12.15 4.79 3.53
C THR A 50 12.22 3.27 3.61
N GLU A 51 11.21 2.62 4.20
CA GLU A 51 11.18 1.16 4.37
C GLU A 51 10.83 0.42 3.08
N PHE A 52 9.98 1.02 2.23
CA PHE A 52 9.53 0.40 0.99
C PHE A 52 10.14 1.13 -0.22
N GLU A 53 11.28 0.62 -0.69
CA GLU A 53 11.97 1.18 -1.85
C GLU A 53 11.05 1.12 -3.09
N GLY A 54 10.86 2.28 -3.74
CA GLY A 54 9.97 2.43 -4.89
C GLY A 54 8.50 2.68 -4.53
N LEU A 55 8.15 2.72 -3.25
CA LEU A 55 6.84 3.20 -2.81
C LEU A 55 6.78 4.72 -2.93
N SER A 56 5.92 5.22 -3.82
CA SER A 56 5.60 6.64 -3.93
C SER A 56 4.15 6.84 -3.53
N ILE A 57 3.94 7.21 -2.26
CA ILE A 57 2.62 7.42 -1.70
C ILE A 57 2.40 8.86 -1.26
N SER A 58 1.18 9.37 -1.47
CA SER A 58 0.79 10.69 -0.98
C SER A 58 0.40 10.64 0.49
N THR A 59 0.72 11.70 1.22
CA THR A 59 0.27 11.91 2.60
C THR A 59 -1.26 11.80 2.73
N THR A 60 -2.02 12.17 1.69
CA THR A 60 -3.48 12.01 1.65
C THR A 60 -3.91 10.55 1.74
N ALA A 61 -3.22 9.64 1.03
CA ALA A 61 -3.52 8.21 1.10
C ALA A 61 -3.22 7.66 2.50
N VAL A 62 -2.05 7.99 3.07
CA VAL A 62 -1.70 7.59 4.44
C VAL A 62 -2.71 8.13 5.46
N SER A 63 -3.14 9.38 5.33
CA SER A 63 -4.15 10.01 6.20
C SER A 63 -5.48 9.26 6.17
N ASN A 64 -5.94 8.85 4.99
CA ASN A 64 -7.17 8.07 4.85
C ASN A 64 -7.06 6.71 5.56
N HIS A 65 -5.91 6.04 5.49
CA HIS A 65 -5.68 4.77 6.17
C HIS A 65 -5.51 4.92 7.69
N MET A 66 -4.91 6.02 8.17
CA MET A 66 -4.78 6.27 9.61
C MET A 66 -6.11 6.65 10.29
N LYS A 67 -7.11 7.13 9.52
CA LYS A 67 -8.43 7.54 10.03
C LYS A 67 -9.46 6.42 10.11
N ASN A 68 -9.23 5.28 9.47
CA ASN A 68 -10.20 4.20 9.30
C ASN A 68 -9.79 2.94 10.05
#